data_AF-A0A935QZS1-F1
#
_entry.id   AF-A0A935QZS1-F1
#
_cell.length_a   1.000
_cell.length_b   1.000
_cell.length_c   1.000
_cell.angle_alpha   90.00
_cell.angle_beta   90.00
_cell.angle_gamma   90.00
#
_symmetry.space_group_name_H-M   'P 1'
#
loop_
_entity.id
_entity.type
_entity.pdbx_description
1 polymer ?
#
loop_
_entity_poly.entity_id
_entity_poly.type
_entity_poly.pdbx_seq_one_letter_code
_entity_poly.pdbx_strand_id
1 'polypeptide(L)'
;MTLAALGLSVGVLAQSAPPVVGGAPAEAGDWPSVAALYDADGRLFCSGVLIGPEHVLTAGHCGAAPPVKVVLDVVDTLGAQGAARGVAQVDVEPAYWEGLDVALIRLDAPVDLDVPPALLGCATNQLYDGAPAELVGFGATQPTDEADGRLYAVTMPVIDADCDDPDRGCREAIAGAELIAGGGGLDSCSGDSGAPLFVWTDWGAPLLVGLVSRAAWPATTACGDGGIYLRLDALTLWLHERGVDVPSPECPPRADNNPPRPSAGVLTAAPGETVSAQIYANDADRDDRHAYRLHQAPTHGLARLSQEGRLTLTTDATFVGEDSAVVLVSDGAAEVALTVRIVIVAPDPPIVPAPYSGCGAPPGAAALIPLPALLRLRRRPKPHHRRSR
;
A
#
# COMPACT_ATOMS: atom_id res chain seq x y z
N MET A 1 -13.71 22.44 -57.01
CA MET A 1 -12.77 22.50 -55.87
C MET A 1 -13.60 22.46 -54.61
N THR A 2 -13.82 21.26 -54.07
CA THR A 2 -14.64 21.00 -52.89
C THR A 2 -13.70 20.89 -51.70
N LEU A 3 -13.75 21.83 -50.75
CA LEU A 3 -13.01 21.73 -49.50
C LEU A 3 -13.70 20.70 -48.60
N ALA A 4 -12.99 19.62 -48.27
CA ALA A 4 -13.36 18.69 -47.22
C ALA A 4 -12.75 19.19 -45.89
N ALA A 5 -13.60 19.46 -44.90
CA ALA A 5 -13.19 19.77 -43.54
C ALA A 5 -12.75 18.48 -42.84
N LEU A 6 -11.47 18.40 -42.45
CA LEU A 6 -11.00 17.37 -41.52
C LEU A 6 -11.39 17.78 -40.09
N GLY A 7 -12.32 17.04 -39.49
CA GLY A 7 -12.55 17.08 -38.06
C GLY A 7 -11.46 16.29 -37.34
N LEU A 8 -10.64 16.95 -36.53
CA LEU A 8 -9.80 16.27 -35.55
C LEU A 8 -10.68 15.82 -34.38
N SER A 9 -10.94 14.52 -34.30
CA SER A 9 -11.43 13.89 -33.07
C SER A 9 -10.25 13.74 -32.10
N VAL A 10 -10.25 14.53 -31.03
CA VAL A 10 -9.38 14.29 -29.86
C VAL A 10 -9.94 13.06 -29.16
N GLY A 11 -9.27 11.92 -29.32
CA GLY A 11 -9.55 10.74 -28.53
C GLY A 11 -9.12 11.01 -27.08
N VAL A 12 -10.08 11.13 -26.18
CA VAL A 12 -9.81 11.00 -24.74
C VAL A 12 -9.44 9.55 -24.53
N LEU A 13 -8.15 9.27 -24.32
CA LEU A 13 -7.72 7.99 -23.80
C LEU A 13 -8.23 7.94 -22.35
N ALA A 14 -9.24 7.10 -22.11
CA ALA A 14 -9.64 6.75 -20.76
C ALA A 14 -8.43 6.08 -20.09
N GLN A 15 -7.84 6.76 -19.12
CA GLN A 15 -6.74 6.24 -18.34
C GLN A 15 -7.34 5.23 -17.37
N SER A 16 -7.25 3.95 -17.71
CA SER A 16 -7.60 2.84 -16.82
C SER A 16 -6.73 2.93 -15.58
N ALA A 17 -7.34 2.79 -14.40
CA ALA A 17 -6.62 2.76 -13.14
C ALA A 17 -5.51 1.68 -13.18
N PRO A 18 -4.31 1.97 -12.66
CA PRO A 18 -3.18 1.04 -12.71
C PRO A 18 -3.38 -0.19 -11.74
N PRO A 19 -3.11 -1.47 -12.15
CA PRO A 19 -3.29 -2.75 -11.39
C PRO A 19 -2.06 -3.37 -10.60
N VAL A 20 -2.29 -4.19 -9.54
CA VAL A 20 -1.88 -3.94 -8.10
C VAL A 20 -2.54 -2.65 -7.67
N VAL A 21 -2.94 -2.40 -6.42
CA VAL A 21 -3.73 -1.17 -6.21
C VAL A 21 -2.83 0.02 -6.60
N GLY A 22 -3.12 0.63 -7.76
CA GLY A 22 -2.26 1.56 -8.49
C GLY A 22 -0.99 1.06 -9.22
N GLY A 23 -0.77 -0.23 -9.56
CA GLY A 23 0.44 -0.74 -10.27
C GLY A 23 0.33 -0.96 -11.80
N ALA A 24 1.23 -1.69 -12.44
CA ALA A 24 1.12 -2.04 -13.87
C ALA A 24 1.53 -3.49 -14.12
N PRO A 25 1.02 -4.15 -15.20
CA PRO A 25 1.53 -5.46 -15.59
C PRO A 25 3.05 -5.39 -15.81
N ALA A 26 3.78 -6.33 -15.22
CA ALA A 26 5.22 -6.43 -15.38
C ALA A 26 5.59 -6.94 -16.80
N GLU A 27 6.76 -6.54 -17.30
CA GLU A 27 7.27 -7.07 -18.57
C GLU A 27 8.07 -8.37 -18.36
N ALA A 28 8.07 -9.23 -19.38
CA ALA A 28 8.75 -10.51 -19.31
C ALA A 28 10.27 -10.31 -19.13
N GLY A 29 10.83 -10.91 -18.09
CA GLY A 29 12.25 -10.84 -17.77
C GLY A 29 12.63 -9.76 -16.75
N ASP A 30 11.71 -8.86 -16.37
CA ASP A 30 12.02 -7.82 -15.37
C ASP A 30 12.21 -8.42 -13.97
N TRP A 31 11.38 -9.41 -13.62
CA TRP A 31 11.29 -9.94 -12.26
C TRP A 31 11.25 -11.48 -12.23
N PRO A 32 12.24 -12.18 -12.82
CA PRO A 32 12.19 -13.62 -13.02
C PRO A 32 12.19 -14.41 -11.70
N SER A 33 12.74 -13.83 -10.64
CA SER A 33 12.80 -14.42 -9.30
C SER A 33 11.50 -14.31 -8.49
N VAL A 34 10.49 -13.58 -8.97
CA VAL A 34 9.20 -13.48 -8.28
C VAL A 34 8.38 -14.74 -8.54
N ALA A 35 7.89 -15.34 -7.46
CA ALA A 35 7.27 -16.66 -7.47
C ALA A 35 5.74 -16.56 -7.33
N ALA A 36 5.02 -17.32 -8.14
CA ALA A 36 3.60 -17.61 -7.94
C ALA A 36 3.44 -18.92 -7.14
N LEU A 37 2.71 -18.89 -6.03
CA LEU A 37 2.51 -20.04 -5.15
C LEU A 37 1.09 -20.61 -5.27
N TYR A 38 1.02 -21.92 -5.52
CA TYR A 38 -0.24 -22.63 -5.70
C TYR A 38 -0.50 -23.65 -4.59
N ASP A 39 -1.73 -23.67 -4.11
CA ASP A 39 -2.21 -24.65 -3.15
C ASP A 39 -2.55 -26.00 -3.83
N ALA A 40 -2.94 -26.98 -3.02
CA ALA A 40 -3.26 -28.32 -3.47
C ALA A 40 -4.46 -28.38 -4.43
N ASP A 41 -5.35 -27.38 -4.39
CA ASP A 41 -6.51 -27.25 -5.28
C ASP A 41 -6.13 -26.56 -6.61
N GLY A 42 -4.87 -26.16 -6.77
CA GLY A 42 -4.35 -25.49 -7.95
C GLY A 42 -4.73 -24.01 -8.01
N ARG A 43 -5.09 -23.40 -6.88
CA ARG A 43 -5.39 -21.97 -6.78
C ARG A 43 -4.12 -21.19 -6.41
N LEU A 44 -3.89 -20.12 -7.14
CA LEU A 44 -2.88 -19.11 -6.80
C LEU A 44 -3.34 -18.38 -5.53
N PHE A 45 -2.53 -18.40 -4.48
CA PHE A 45 -2.96 -17.88 -3.18
C PHE A 45 -1.93 -16.98 -2.48
N CYS A 46 -0.66 -17.09 -2.86
CA CYS A 46 0.43 -16.28 -2.33
C CYS A 46 1.48 -16.04 -3.42
N SER A 47 2.38 -15.12 -3.11
CA SER A 47 3.57 -14.81 -3.90
C SER A 47 4.83 -15.17 -3.10
N GLY A 48 6.00 -15.12 -3.73
CA GLY A 48 7.28 -15.38 -3.08
C GLY A 48 8.44 -14.81 -3.88
N VAL A 49 9.67 -15.04 -3.41
CA VAL A 49 10.89 -14.63 -4.11
C VAL A 49 11.99 -15.67 -3.99
N LEU A 50 12.62 -16.01 -5.11
CA LEU A 50 13.79 -16.87 -5.18
C LEU A 50 15.01 -16.14 -4.61
N ILE A 51 15.68 -16.75 -3.63
CA ILE A 51 16.87 -16.19 -2.96
C ILE A 51 18.12 -17.06 -3.11
N GLY A 52 17.98 -18.21 -3.77
CA GLY A 52 19.05 -19.10 -4.20
C GLY A 52 18.50 -20.15 -5.16
N PRO A 53 19.33 -21.07 -5.70
CA PRO A 53 18.91 -21.98 -6.77
C PRO A 53 17.69 -22.86 -6.43
N GLU A 54 17.46 -23.14 -5.15
CA GLU A 54 16.37 -24.01 -4.68
C GLU A 54 15.57 -23.41 -3.52
N HIS A 55 15.77 -22.13 -3.18
CA HIS A 55 15.23 -21.51 -1.97
C HIS A 55 14.33 -20.33 -2.32
N VAL A 56 13.05 -20.41 -1.93
CA VAL A 56 12.06 -19.34 -2.09
C VAL A 56 11.61 -18.85 -0.72
N LEU A 57 11.64 -17.54 -0.50
CA LEU A 57 10.99 -16.91 0.65
C LEU A 57 9.55 -16.56 0.33
N THR A 58 8.71 -16.66 1.36
CA THR A 58 7.30 -16.24 1.35
C THR A 58 6.88 -15.86 2.76
N ALA A 59 5.66 -15.36 2.93
CA ALA A 59 5.09 -15.16 4.25
C ALA A 59 4.89 -16.48 5.00
N GLY A 60 5.03 -16.46 6.32
CA GLY A 60 4.89 -17.61 7.21
C GLY A 60 3.50 -18.23 7.16
N HIS A 61 2.46 -17.39 7.11
CA HIS A 61 1.08 -17.85 6.95
C HIS A 61 0.84 -18.57 5.61
N CYS A 62 1.58 -18.22 4.54
CA CYS A 62 1.55 -18.97 3.27
C CYS A 62 2.25 -20.32 3.40
N GLY A 63 3.31 -20.42 4.20
CA GLY A 63 4.02 -21.68 4.46
C GLY A 63 3.25 -22.62 5.39
N ALA A 64 2.48 -22.07 6.33
CA ALA A 64 1.64 -22.85 7.24
C ALA A 64 0.51 -23.60 6.51
N ALA A 65 0.06 -23.06 5.36
CA ALA A 65 -0.78 -23.75 4.39
C ALA A 65 0.06 -24.09 3.14
N PRO A 66 0.94 -25.11 3.23
CA PRO A 66 2.11 -25.21 2.36
C PRO A 66 1.71 -25.29 0.88
N PRO A 67 2.36 -24.50 0.00
CA PRO A 67 2.17 -24.62 -1.43
C PRO A 67 2.65 -25.99 -1.91
N VAL A 68 2.04 -26.48 -2.99
CA VAL A 68 2.45 -27.72 -3.66
C VAL A 68 3.23 -27.47 -4.94
N LYS A 69 3.11 -26.26 -5.49
CA LYS A 69 3.73 -25.85 -6.76
C LYS A 69 4.15 -24.39 -6.68
N VAL A 70 5.38 -24.15 -7.12
CA VAL A 70 5.98 -22.83 -7.32
C VAL A 70 6.18 -22.62 -8.82
N VAL A 71 5.85 -21.44 -9.34
CA VAL A 71 6.13 -21.06 -10.72
C VAL A 71 6.93 -19.76 -10.72
N LEU A 72 8.08 -19.78 -11.38
CA LEU A 72 9.03 -18.66 -11.52
C LEU A 72 9.19 -18.28 -13.00
N ASP A 73 9.87 -17.17 -13.29
CA ASP A 73 10.17 -16.70 -14.65
C ASP A 73 8.91 -16.61 -15.54
N VAL A 74 7.88 -15.92 -15.02
CA VAL A 74 6.59 -15.80 -15.69
C VAL A 74 5.90 -14.49 -15.33
N VAL A 75 5.25 -13.87 -16.31
CA VAL A 75 4.39 -12.68 -16.11
C VAL A 75 2.91 -12.97 -16.32
N ASP A 76 2.58 -14.15 -16.86
CA ASP A 76 1.22 -14.67 -17.01
C ASP A 76 1.25 -16.20 -16.88
N THR A 77 0.80 -16.67 -15.72
CA THR A 77 0.76 -18.10 -15.35
C THR A 77 -0.29 -18.91 -16.11
N LEU A 78 -1.23 -18.24 -16.80
CA LEU A 78 -2.25 -18.88 -17.62
C LEU A 78 -1.77 -19.10 -19.07
N GLY A 79 -0.80 -18.29 -19.53
CA GLY A 79 -0.34 -18.24 -20.91
C GLY A 79 1.03 -18.88 -21.21
N ALA A 80 1.98 -18.91 -20.27
CA ALA A 80 3.37 -19.29 -20.52
C ALA A 80 3.88 -20.45 -19.64
N GLN A 81 4.92 -21.16 -20.11
CA GLN A 81 5.65 -22.16 -19.31
C GLN A 81 6.79 -21.49 -18.56
N GLY A 82 6.47 -20.87 -17.42
CA GLY A 82 7.50 -20.50 -16.44
C GLY A 82 8.22 -21.72 -15.88
N ALA A 83 9.25 -21.50 -15.06
CA ALA A 83 9.95 -22.55 -14.34
C ALA A 83 9.08 -23.10 -13.20
N ALA A 84 8.25 -24.10 -13.51
CA ALA A 84 7.45 -24.81 -12.50
C ALA A 84 8.31 -25.78 -11.69
N ARG A 85 8.15 -25.75 -10.36
CA ARG A 85 8.82 -26.64 -9.40
C ARG A 85 7.84 -27.16 -8.35
N GLY A 86 8.06 -28.38 -7.92
CA GLY A 86 7.41 -28.93 -6.73
C GLY A 86 8.07 -28.40 -5.46
N VAL A 87 7.42 -28.65 -4.33
CA VAL A 87 7.91 -28.27 -3.00
C VAL A 87 8.45 -29.50 -2.28
N ALA A 88 9.73 -29.48 -1.92
CA ALA A 88 10.40 -30.57 -1.20
C ALA A 88 10.28 -30.41 0.33
N GLN A 89 10.35 -29.18 0.83
CA GLN A 89 10.26 -28.86 2.25
C GLN A 89 9.77 -27.42 2.44
N VAL A 90 9.06 -27.18 3.54
CA VAL A 90 8.70 -25.84 3.99
C VAL A 90 9.11 -25.70 5.45
N ASP A 91 9.97 -24.73 5.74
CA ASP A 91 10.37 -24.35 7.08
C ASP A 91 9.68 -23.02 7.44
N VAL A 92 8.67 -23.09 8.31
CA VAL A 92 7.92 -21.91 8.79
C VAL A 92 8.59 -21.39 10.06
N GLU A 93 8.74 -20.08 10.19
CA GLU A 93 9.20 -19.47 11.44
C GLU A 93 8.20 -19.79 12.58
N PRO A 94 8.64 -20.42 13.69
CA PRO A 94 7.73 -20.79 14.75
C PRO A 94 6.95 -19.62 15.35
N ALA A 95 7.49 -18.39 15.34
CA ALA A 95 6.79 -17.20 15.83
C ALA A 95 6.03 -16.40 14.75
N TYR A 96 5.68 -17.02 13.60
CA TYR A 96 5.11 -16.29 12.46
C TYR A 96 3.83 -15.51 12.77
N TRP A 97 3.03 -15.96 13.75
CA TRP A 97 1.81 -15.26 14.19
C TRP A 97 2.07 -14.03 15.07
N GLU A 98 3.32 -13.82 15.52
CA GLU A 98 3.73 -12.71 16.39
C GLU A 98 4.41 -11.57 15.61
N GLY A 99 4.61 -11.72 14.29
CA GLY A 99 5.12 -10.68 13.38
C GLY A 99 6.34 -11.10 12.55
N LEU A 100 7.07 -12.16 12.91
CA LEU A 100 8.11 -12.77 12.05
C LEU A 100 7.49 -13.68 11.00
N ASP A 101 6.56 -13.13 10.21
CA ASP A 101 5.73 -13.83 9.24
C ASP A 101 6.53 -14.30 8.02
N VAL A 102 7.41 -15.29 8.18
CA VAL A 102 8.23 -15.87 7.11
C VAL A 102 8.15 -17.39 7.04
N ALA A 103 8.25 -17.92 5.82
CA ALA A 103 8.59 -19.31 5.56
C ALA A 103 9.62 -19.43 4.43
N LEU A 104 10.43 -20.48 4.52
CA LEU A 104 11.43 -20.86 3.53
C LEU A 104 10.96 -22.14 2.85
N ILE A 105 10.78 -22.06 1.54
CA ILE A 105 10.42 -23.18 0.68
C ILE A 105 11.70 -23.70 0.03
N ARG A 106 11.98 -25.00 0.19
CA ARG A 106 12.96 -25.71 -0.63
C ARG A 106 12.26 -26.37 -1.81
N LEU A 107 12.68 -26.03 -3.03
CA LEU A 107 12.19 -26.59 -4.27
C LEU A 107 12.64 -28.06 -4.44
N ASP A 108 11.91 -28.84 -5.24
CA ASP A 108 12.24 -30.22 -5.57
C ASP A 108 13.42 -30.37 -6.56
N ALA A 109 13.70 -29.32 -7.32
CA ALA A 109 14.84 -29.20 -8.20
C ALA A 109 15.27 -27.73 -8.33
N PRO A 110 16.57 -27.48 -8.56
CA PRO A 110 17.05 -26.11 -8.71
C PRO A 110 16.48 -25.42 -9.96
N VAL A 111 16.53 -24.10 -9.94
CA VAL A 111 16.17 -23.19 -11.01
C VAL A 111 17.38 -22.30 -11.29
N ASP A 112 17.75 -22.17 -12.55
CA ASP A 112 18.89 -21.36 -12.99
C ASP A 112 18.40 -19.97 -13.36
N LEU A 113 18.26 -19.10 -12.35
CA LEU A 113 17.84 -17.71 -12.49
C LEU A 113 18.70 -16.83 -11.60
N ASP A 114 18.92 -15.61 -12.05
CA ASP A 114 19.54 -14.58 -11.23
C ASP A 114 18.61 -14.21 -10.07
N VAL A 115 19.15 -14.25 -8.86
CA VAL A 115 18.45 -13.88 -7.62
C VAL A 115 18.82 -12.46 -7.22
N PRO A 116 17.87 -11.68 -6.68
CA PRO A 116 18.15 -10.32 -6.27
C PRO A 116 19.08 -10.30 -5.04
N PRO A 117 20.05 -9.38 -4.98
CA PRO A 117 20.75 -9.11 -3.73
C PRO A 117 19.80 -8.50 -2.68
N ALA A 118 19.98 -8.89 -1.43
CA ALA A 118 19.21 -8.35 -0.31
C ALA A 118 19.80 -7.06 0.23
N LEU A 119 18.96 -6.15 0.72
CA LEU A 119 19.38 -4.92 1.38
C LEU A 119 20.07 -5.23 2.72
N LEU A 120 21.38 -5.46 2.65
CA LEU A 120 22.20 -5.90 3.79
C LEU A 120 23.49 -5.08 3.86
N GLY A 121 24.10 -5.09 5.05
CA GLY A 121 25.43 -4.53 5.29
C GLY A 121 25.52 -3.05 4.93
N CYS A 122 26.32 -2.73 3.92
CA CYS A 122 26.58 -1.35 3.51
C CYS A 122 25.40 -0.65 2.82
N ALA A 123 24.39 -1.40 2.37
CA ALA A 123 23.23 -0.84 1.69
C ALA A 123 22.04 -0.55 2.62
N THR A 124 22.15 -0.80 3.93
CA THR A 124 21.04 -0.61 4.86
C THR A 124 20.55 0.84 4.92
N ASN A 125 21.39 1.79 4.55
CA ASN A 125 21.04 3.21 4.46
C ASN A 125 20.15 3.57 3.26
N GLN A 126 19.93 2.65 2.32
CA GLN A 126 19.03 2.84 1.18
C GLN A 126 17.56 2.61 1.58
N LEU A 127 17.31 2.03 2.75
CA LEU A 127 15.98 1.95 3.34
C LEU A 127 15.78 3.14 4.28
N TYR A 128 14.86 4.02 3.92
CA TYR A 128 14.50 5.20 4.69
C TYR A 128 13.07 5.64 4.41
N ASP A 129 12.50 6.48 5.27
CA ASP A 129 11.14 7.00 5.07
C ASP A 129 11.03 7.79 3.79
N GLY A 130 10.06 7.45 2.95
CA GLY A 130 9.86 8.04 1.62
C GLY A 130 10.77 7.46 0.54
N ALA A 131 11.59 6.45 0.85
CA ALA A 131 12.31 5.71 -0.20
C ALA A 131 11.31 5.15 -1.22
N PRO A 132 11.56 5.27 -2.53
CA PRO A 132 10.73 4.64 -3.54
C PRO A 132 10.95 3.13 -3.47
N ALA A 133 9.91 2.41 -3.09
CA ALA A 133 9.89 0.96 -3.05
C ALA A 133 9.01 0.40 -4.17
N GLU A 134 9.42 -0.73 -4.72
CA GLU A 134 8.70 -1.42 -5.77
C GLU A 134 8.20 -2.76 -5.23
N LEU A 135 6.88 -2.89 -5.11
CA LEU A 135 6.22 -4.14 -4.78
C LEU A 135 5.94 -4.87 -6.08
N VAL A 136 6.31 -6.15 -6.13
CA VAL A 136 6.11 -7.00 -7.32
C VAL A 136 5.48 -8.32 -6.90
N GLY A 137 4.28 -8.60 -7.39
CA GLY A 137 3.48 -9.74 -6.93
C GLY A 137 2.42 -10.21 -7.91
N PHE A 138 1.82 -11.35 -7.59
CA PHE A 138 0.73 -11.97 -8.36
C PHE A 138 -0.65 -11.77 -7.70
N GLY A 139 -0.76 -10.88 -6.72
CA GLY A 139 -2.01 -10.62 -6.01
C GLY A 139 -3.06 -9.90 -6.83
N ALA A 140 -4.23 -9.75 -6.22
CA ALA A 140 -5.37 -9.06 -6.78
C ALA A 140 -5.08 -7.56 -6.94
N THR A 141 -5.66 -6.99 -7.98
CA THR A 141 -5.46 -5.57 -8.33
C THR A 141 -6.49 -4.65 -7.69
N GLN A 142 -7.55 -5.24 -7.12
CA GLN A 142 -8.62 -4.57 -6.41
C GLN A 142 -9.10 -5.45 -5.25
N PRO A 143 -9.67 -4.86 -4.19
CA PRO A 143 -10.10 -5.61 -3.00
C PRO A 143 -11.14 -6.71 -3.24
N THR A 144 -11.91 -6.59 -4.31
CA THR A 144 -13.00 -7.53 -4.65
C THR A 144 -12.58 -8.62 -5.62
N ASP A 145 -11.38 -8.51 -6.18
CA ASP A 145 -10.91 -9.39 -7.23
C ASP A 145 -10.07 -10.53 -6.63
N GLU A 146 -9.98 -11.62 -7.36
CA GLU A 146 -9.03 -12.69 -7.09
C GLU A 146 -7.76 -12.47 -7.93
N ALA A 147 -6.66 -13.07 -7.53
CA ALA A 147 -5.45 -13.12 -8.33
C ALA A 147 -5.75 -13.74 -9.71
N ASP A 148 -5.44 -13.00 -10.79
CA ASP A 148 -5.73 -13.39 -12.17
C ASP A 148 -4.59 -14.17 -12.83
N GLY A 149 -3.50 -14.41 -12.09
CA GLY A 149 -2.32 -15.13 -12.55
C GLY A 149 -1.32 -14.28 -13.34
N ARG A 150 -1.52 -12.97 -13.44
CA ARG A 150 -0.58 -12.03 -14.05
C ARG A 150 0.33 -11.41 -12.98
N LEU A 151 1.56 -11.09 -13.37
CA LEU A 151 2.50 -10.38 -12.52
C LEU A 151 2.32 -8.87 -12.67
N TYR A 152 2.32 -8.18 -11.55
CA TYR A 152 2.15 -6.74 -11.47
C TYR A 152 3.25 -6.13 -10.61
N ALA A 153 3.59 -4.87 -10.91
CA ALA A 153 4.55 -4.08 -10.15
C ALA A 153 3.96 -2.69 -9.84
N VAL A 154 4.20 -2.19 -8.63
CA VAL A 154 3.83 -0.82 -8.23
C VAL A 154 4.98 -0.14 -7.52
N THR A 155 5.27 1.11 -7.89
CA THR A 155 6.16 1.97 -7.13
C THR A 155 5.37 2.76 -6.10
N MET A 156 5.75 2.65 -4.83
CA MET A 156 5.09 3.29 -3.70
C MET A 156 6.11 3.72 -2.63
N PRO A 157 5.80 4.71 -1.78
CA PRO A 157 6.74 5.15 -0.77
C PRO A 157 6.84 4.14 0.38
N VAL A 158 8.04 3.96 0.92
CA VAL A 158 8.21 3.50 2.30
C VAL A 158 7.61 4.57 3.21
N ILE A 159 6.67 4.18 4.06
CA ILE A 159 6.05 5.10 5.02
C ILE A 159 6.86 5.11 6.30
N ASP A 160 7.25 3.97 6.84
CA ASP A 160 8.02 3.89 8.08
C ASP A 160 9.02 2.74 7.94
N ALA A 161 10.31 3.07 7.84
CA ALA A 161 11.38 2.14 7.49
C ALA A 161 11.72 1.12 8.60
N ASP A 162 11.44 1.45 9.86
CA ASP A 162 11.73 0.59 11.00
C ASP A 162 10.53 0.37 11.93
N CYS A 163 9.34 0.82 11.52
CA CYS A 163 8.10 0.66 12.26
C CYS A 163 8.21 1.17 13.71
N ASP A 164 8.93 2.27 13.93
CA ASP A 164 9.15 2.83 15.26
C ASP A 164 8.08 3.85 15.68
N ASP A 165 7.23 4.29 14.74
CA ASP A 165 6.15 5.23 14.97
C ASP A 165 4.75 4.56 14.92
N PRO A 166 4.08 4.36 16.07
CA PRO A 166 2.76 3.74 16.11
C PRO A 166 1.67 4.54 15.39
N ASP A 167 1.87 5.84 15.15
CA ASP A 167 0.91 6.70 14.44
C ASP A 167 1.00 6.52 12.91
N ARG A 168 1.96 5.73 12.40
CA ARG A 168 2.21 5.51 10.96
C ARG A 168 1.84 4.13 10.44
N GLY A 169 1.06 3.35 11.20
CA GLY A 169 0.65 2.00 10.81
C GLY A 169 1.22 0.88 11.68
N CYS A 170 2.09 1.20 12.63
CA CYS A 170 3.00 0.27 13.30
C CYS A 170 2.46 -0.32 14.62
N ARG A 171 1.19 -0.07 14.96
CA ARG A 171 0.61 -0.40 16.28
C ARG A 171 0.63 -1.89 16.66
N GLU A 172 0.89 -2.77 15.70
CA GLU A 172 1.04 -4.22 15.88
C GLU A 172 2.26 -4.76 15.08
N ALA A 173 3.24 -3.88 14.86
CA ALA A 173 4.48 -4.21 14.18
C ALA A 173 5.61 -4.48 15.17
N ILE A 174 6.61 -5.24 14.73
CA ILE A 174 7.87 -5.45 15.43
C ILE A 174 8.85 -4.37 14.97
N ALA A 175 9.04 -3.35 15.80
CA ALA A 175 9.99 -2.27 15.55
C ALA A 175 11.40 -2.83 15.26
N GLY A 176 12.02 -2.35 14.19
CA GLY A 176 13.32 -2.77 13.67
C GLY A 176 13.33 -4.06 12.85
N ALA A 177 12.24 -4.84 12.85
CA ALA A 177 12.11 -6.05 12.03
C ALA A 177 11.08 -5.91 10.91
N GLU A 178 10.16 -4.95 11.03
CA GLU A 178 9.13 -4.68 10.02
C GLU A 178 9.23 -3.23 9.51
N LEU A 179 8.60 -2.97 8.36
CA LEU A 179 8.44 -1.64 7.78
C LEU A 179 7.01 -1.44 7.28
N ILE A 180 6.59 -0.20 7.09
CA ILE A 180 5.35 0.19 6.40
C ILE A 180 5.69 0.72 5.01
N ALA A 181 4.95 0.30 3.98
CA ALA A 181 5.02 0.90 2.65
C ALA A 181 3.62 0.93 1.99
N GLY A 182 3.43 1.83 1.02
CA GLY A 182 2.15 2.03 0.34
C GLY A 182 1.33 3.18 0.93
N GLY A 183 0.02 3.05 0.88
CA GLY A 183 -0.94 4.08 1.27
C GLY A 183 -1.35 4.99 0.10
N GLY A 184 -2.37 5.84 0.34
CA GLY A 184 -2.87 6.76 -0.68
C GLY A 184 -3.52 6.06 -1.88
N GLY A 185 -4.03 4.84 -1.69
CA GLY A 185 -4.57 4.00 -2.76
C GLY A 185 -3.51 3.18 -3.49
N LEU A 186 -2.25 3.18 -3.05
CA LEU A 186 -1.21 2.27 -3.53
C LEU A 186 -0.93 1.20 -2.48
N ASP A 187 -1.12 -0.08 -2.78
CA ASP A 187 -0.97 -1.13 -1.75
C ASP A 187 -0.84 -2.55 -2.33
N SER A 188 -0.37 -3.45 -1.47
CA SER A 188 -0.53 -4.89 -1.61
C SER A 188 -1.99 -5.33 -1.43
N CYS A 189 -2.36 -6.49 -1.97
CA CYS A 189 -3.69 -7.06 -1.80
C CYS A 189 -3.68 -8.59 -1.69
N SER A 190 -4.87 -9.20 -1.69
CA SER A 190 -5.05 -10.64 -1.60
C SER A 190 -4.20 -11.38 -2.64
N GLY A 191 -3.31 -12.28 -2.19
CA GLY A 191 -2.39 -13.02 -3.06
C GLY A 191 -0.98 -12.43 -3.17
N ASP A 192 -0.77 -11.19 -2.72
CA ASP A 192 0.57 -10.59 -2.62
C ASP A 192 1.31 -11.03 -1.36
N SER A 193 0.68 -11.71 -0.41
CA SER A 193 1.37 -12.26 0.77
C SER A 193 2.63 -13.04 0.36
N GLY A 194 3.77 -12.66 0.94
CA GLY A 194 5.09 -13.21 0.61
C GLY A 194 5.77 -12.58 -0.62
N ALA A 195 5.10 -11.71 -1.36
CA ALA A 195 5.68 -10.97 -2.48
C ALA A 195 6.86 -10.11 -2.00
N PRO A 196 7.92 -9.99 -2.83
CA PRO A 196 9.05 -9.13 -2.51
C PRO A 196 8.70 -7.64 -2.64
N LEU A 197 9.25 -6.87 -1.71
CA LEU A 197 9.41 -5.43 -1.82
C LEU A 197 10.89 -5.13 -2.12
N PHE A 198 11.12 -4.32 -3.15
CA PHE A 198 12.44 -3.86 -3.54
C PHE A 198 12.59 -2.38 -3.24
N VAL A 199 13.82 -1.91 -2.99
CA VAL A 199 14.14 -0.47 -3.02
C VAL A 199 15.16 -0.19 -4.10
N TRP A 200 14.93 0.89 -4.84
CA TRP A 200 15.88 1.37 -5.83
C TRP A 200 17.03 2.08 -5.14
N THR A 201 18.24 1.58 -5.35
CA THR A 201 19.46 2.24 -4.87
C THR A 201 19.90 3.33 -5.82
N ASP A 202 20.67 4.31 -5.32
CA ASP A 202 21.31 5.30 -6.19
C ASP A 202 22.33 4.69 -7.17
N TRP A 203 22.67 3.42 -6.97
CA TRP A 203 23.58 2.65 -7.80
C TRP A 203 22.88 2.01 -9.00
N GLY A 204 21.55 2.13 -9.10
CA GLY A 204 20.75 1.71 -10.25
C GLY A 204 20.29 0.26 -10.21
N ALA A 205 20.42 -0.44 -9.08
CA ALA A 205 19.93 -1.81 -8.90
C ALA A 205 18.89 -1.88 -7.77
N PRO A 206 17.78 -2.63 -7.95
CA PRO A 206 16.83 -2.90 -6.88
C PRO A 206 17.41 -3.90 -5.88
N LEU A 207 17.28 -3.61 -4.59
CA LEU A 207 17.64 -4.54 -3.51
C LEU A 207 16.39 -5.08 -2.85
N LEU A 208 16.35 -6.39 -2.62
CA LEU A 208 15.26 -7.04 -1.89
C LEU A 208 15.30 -6.60 -0.44
N VAL A 209 14.26 -5.88 0.01
CA VAL A 209 14.22 -5.30 1.36
C VAL A 209 13.26 -6.04 2.29
N GLY A 210 12.13 -6.51 1.78
CA GLY A 210 11.11 -7.13 2.63
C GLY A 210 10.14 -8.02 1.87
N LEU A 211 9.25 -8.65 2.64
CA LEU A 211 8.19 -9.52 2.16
C LEU A 211 6.85 -8.99 2.65
N VAL A 212 5.82 -8.94 1.79
CA VAL A 212 4.45 -8.61 2.20
C VAL A 212 4.01 -9.58 3.29
N SER A 213 3.55 -9.06 4.44
CA SER A 213 2.96 -9.86 5.51
C SER A 213 1.46 -9.60 5.66
N ARG A 214 1.07 -8.35 5.93
CA ARG A 214 -0.31 -7.99 6.30
C ARG A 214 -0.59 -6.50 6.07
N ALA A 215 -1.85 -6.08 6.22
CA ALA A 215 -2.23 -4.67 6.16
C ALA A 215 -1.69 -3.86 7.36
N ALA A 216 -1.41 -2.57 7.15
CA ALA A 216 -1.08 -1.63 8.22
C ALA A 216 -2.27 -1.38 9.16
N TRP A 217 -2.00 -0.90 10.39
CA TRP A 217 -3.05 -0.64 11.38
C TRP A 217 -3.21 0.84 11.73
N PRO A 218 -4.44 1.40 11.75
CA PRO A 218 -5.70 0.78 11.33
C PRO A 218 -5.91 0.90 9.82
N ALA A 219 -6.20 -0.21 9.14
CA ALA A 219 -6.69 -0.17 7.77
C ALA A 219 -8.21 0.04 7.75
N THR A 220 -8.65 1.08 7.07
CA THR A 220 -10.06 1.43 6.80
C THR A 220 -10.44 1.25 5.33
N THR A 221 -9.45 1.37 4.44
CA THR A 221 -9.52 1.08 3.01
C THR A 221 -8.87 -0.27 2.77
N ALA A 222 -9.62 -1.22 2.23
CA ALA A 222 -9.04 -2.49 1.81
C ALA A 222 -8.05 -2.26 0.68
N CYS A 223 -6.82 -2.80 0.81
CA CYS A 223 -5.74 -2.66 -0.16
C CYS A 223 -5.53 -1.19 -0.59
N GLY A 224 -5.22 -0.29 0.34
CA GLY A 224 -5.11 1.13 0.01
C GLY A 224 -4.54 2.04 1.10
N ASP A 225 -4.52 1.56 2.35
CA ASP A 225 -3.96 2.30 3.49
C ASP A 225 -2.50 1.92 3.79
N GLY A 226 -1.94 0.96 3.04
CA GLY A 226 -0.56 0.50 3.16
C GLY A 226 -0.44 -0.87 3.84
N GLY A 227 0.75 -1.46 3.70
CA GLY A 227 1.07 -2.80 4.21
C GLY A 227 2.24 -2.80 5.18
N ILE A 228 2.28 -3.83 6.02
CA ILE A 228 3.41 -4.23 6.85
C ILE A 228 4.22 -5.26 6.07
N TYR A 229 5.53 -5.03 6.01
CA TYR A 229 6.49 -5.89 5.34
C TYR A 229 7.55 -6.35 6.34
N LEU A 230 7.88 -7.63 6.32
CA LEU A 230 8.95 -8.20 7.14
C LEU A 230 10.29 -7.94 6.46
N ARG A 231 11.22 -7.29 7.16
CA ARG A 231 12.53 -6.92 6.62
C ARG A 231 13.46 -8.13 6.54
N LEU A 232 14.22 -8.21 5.44
CA LEU A 232 15.17 -9.29 5.21
C LEU A 232 16.38 -9.25 6.15
N ASP A 233 16.82 -8.07 6.58
CA ASP A 233 17.96 -7.93 7.48
C ASP A 233 17.69 -8.54 8.87
N ALA A 234 16.43 -8.49 9.32
CA ALA A 234 15.96 -9.18 10.52
C ALA A 234 15.95 -10.72 10.38
N LEU A 235 15.98 -11.26 9.16
CA LEU A 235 15.92 -12.70 8.88
C LEU A 235 17.28 -13.37 8.71
N THR A 236 18.35 -12.59 8.64
CA THR A 236 19.70 -13.10 8.31
C THR A 236 20.15 -14.27 9.20
N LEU A 237 19.94 -14.17 10.52
CA LEU A 237 20.29 -15.25 11.45
C LEU A 237 19.44 -16.50 11.21
N TRP A 238 18.14 -16.32 11.01
CA TRP A 238 17.18 -17.41 10.79
C TRP A 238 17.48 -18.21 9.52
N LEU A 239 17.89 -17.52 8.46
CA LEU A 239 18.31 -18.13 7.19
C LEU A 239 19.64 -18.85 7.34
N HIS A 240 20.60 -18.23 8.03
CA HIS A 240 21.91 -18.82 8.26
C HIS A 240 21.82 -20.14 9.06
N GLU A 241 20.95 -20.21 10.07
CA GLU A 241 20.69 -21.45 10.82
C GLU A 241 20.12 -22.59 9.96
N ARG A 242 19.53 -22.26 8.81
CA ARG A 242 19.03 -23.21 7.80
C ARG A 242 20.03 -23.46 6.67
N GLY A 243 21.23 -22.90 6.76
CA GLY A 243 22.29 -23.05 5.76
C GLY A 243 22.03 -22.23 4.48
N VAL A 244 21.23 -21.18 4.57
CA VAL A 244 20.94 -20.27 3.46
C VAL A 244 21.56 -18.91 3.75
N ASP A 245 22.53 -18.52 2.93
CA ASP A 245 23.10 -17.18 2.95
C ASP A 245 22.52 -16.39 1.77
N VAL A 246 21.91 -15.24 2.05
CA VAL A 246 21.34 -14.38 1.01
C VAL A 246 22.43 -13.52 0.39
N PRO A 247 22.48 -13.36 -0.94
CA PRO A 247 23.46 -12.50 -1.58
C PRO A 247 23.39 -11.08 -1.03
N SER A 248 24.51 -10.57 -0.54
CA SER A 248 24.65 -9.17 -0.15
C SER A 248 25.17 -8.35 -1.35
N PRO A 249 24.77 -7.07 -1.48
CA PRO A 249 25.22 -6.23 -2.57
C PRO A 249 26.70 -5.87 -2.41
N GLU A 250 27.39 -5.77 -3.55
CA GLU A 250 28.67 -5.08 -3.61
C GLU A 250 28.42 -3.58 -3.68
N CYS A 251 28.56 -2.88 -2.54
CA CYS A 251 28.41 -1.44 -2.54
C CYS A 251 29.65 -0.74 -3.11
N PRO A 252 29.49 0.40 -3.79
CA PRO A 252 30.63 1.29 -4.04
C PRO A 252 31.28 1.72 -2.71
N PRO A 253 32.57 2.12 -2.72
CA PRO A 253 33.24 2.60 -1.52
C PRO A 253 32.42 3.68 -0.83
N ARG A 254 32.16 3.51 0.48
CA ARG A 254 31.39 4.48 1.27
C ARG A 254 32.07 5.85 1.16
N ALA A 255 31.34 6.87 0.72
CA ALA A 255 31.80 8.24 0.83
C ALA A 255 31.88 8.61 2.32
N ASP A 256 32.82 9.49 2.69
CA ASP A 256 32.97 9.94 4.08
C ASP A 256 31.70 10.67 4.62
N ASN A 257 30.81 11.10 3.71
CA ASN A 257 29.51 11.72 4.00
C ASN A 257 28.48 11.34 2.92
N ASN A 258 27.27 11.01 3.32
CA ASN A 258 26.10 10.79 2.48
C ASN A 258 25.13 11.95 2.72
N PRO A 259 24.77 12.74 1.70
CA PRO A 259 23.80 13.83 1.89
C PRO A 259 22.47 13.32 2.48
N PRO A 260 21.76 14.14 3.27
CA PRO A 260 20.47 13.76 3.84
C PRO A 260 19.45 13.52 2.73
N ARG A 261 18.50 12.62 2.96
CA ARG A 261 17.39 12.29 2.03
C ARG A 261 16.06 12.75 2.60
N PRO A 262 15.85 14.07 2.70
CA PRO A 262 14.71 14.58 3.43
C PRO A 262 13.40 14.12 2.79
N SER A 263 12.45 13.67 3.61
CA SER A 263 11.11 13.29 3.18
C SER A 263 10.04 13.87 4.10
N ALA A 264 8.83 13.97 3.56
CA ALA A 264 7.64 14.40 4.27
C ALA A 264 6.40 13.82 3.59
N GLY A 265 5.37 13.49 4.36
CA GLY A 265 4.06 13.12 3.82
C GLY A 265 3.40 14.29 3.07
N VAL A 266 2.42 13.97 2.21
CA VAL A 266 1.57 14.98 1.56
C VAL A 266 0.71 15.66 2.62
N LEU A 267 0.70 16.99 2.63
CA LEU A 267 -0.17 17.77 3.51
C LEU A 267 -1.53 17.98 2.85
N THR A 268 -2.57 17.37 3.39
CA THR A 268 -3.96 17.59 2.97
C THR A 268 -4.68 18.48 3.98
N ALA A 269 -5.37 19.51 3.52
CA ALA A 269 -6.07 20.47 4.37
C ALA A 269 -7.34 21.02 3.70
N ALA A 270 -8.30 21.48 4.50
CA ALA A 270 -9.40 22.31 4.05
C ALA A 270 -8.97 23.79 3.90
N PRO A 271 -9.72 24.62 3.14
CA PRO A 271 -9.46 26.05 3.06
C PRO A 271 -9.55 26.73 4.43
N GLY A 272 -8.51 27.46 4.82
CA GLY A 272 -8.41 28.15 6.11
C GLY A 272 -7.95 27.26 7.28
N GLU A 273 -7.69 25.98 7.04
CA GLU A 273 -7.25 25.04 8.05
C GLU A 273 -5.75 25.18 8.36
N THR A 274 -5.35 24.80 9.58
CA THR A 274 -3.95 24.65 9.95
C THR A 274 -3.60 23.19 10.16
N VAL A 275 -2.64 22.69 9.40
CA VAL A 275 -2.13 21.32 9.45
C VAL A 275 -0.62 21.31 9.69
N SER A 276 -0.04 20.17 10.06
CA SER A 276 1.41 20.04 10.24
C SER A 276 1.92 18.69 9.77
N ALA A 277 3.16 18.66 9.30
CA ALA A 277 3.89 17.45 8.96
C ALA A 277 5.30 17.51 9.56
N GLN A 278 5.81 16.34 9.93
CA GLN A 278 7.21 16.17 10.31
C GLN A 278 8.03 15.96 9.03
N ILE A 279 9.14 16.70 8.91
CA ILE A 279 10.16 16.43 7.91
C ILE A 279 11.20 15.52 8.55
N TYR A 280 11.47 14.39 7.91
CA TYR A 280 12.49 13.44 8.32
C TYR A 280 13.70 13.63 7.42
N ALA A 281 14.88 13.91 7.99
CA ALA A 281 16.09 14.13 7.18
C ALA A 281 16.60 12.84 6.52
N ASN A 282 16.31 11.67 7.12
CA ASN A 282 16.70 10.34 6.63
C ASN A 282 18.15 10.26 6.18
N ASP A 283 19.03 10.42 7.16
CA ASP A 283 20.46 10.45 6.92
C ASP A 283 21.10 9.12 7.29
N ALA A 284 22.00 8.66 6.42
CA ALA A 284 22.74 7.42 6.59
C ALA A 284 23.81 7.51 7.68
N ASP A 285 24.29 8.72 7.95
CA ASP A 285 25.43 8.96 8.80
C ASP A 285 24.97 9.18 10.25
N ARG A 286 25.26 8.16 11.08
CA ARG A 286 24.66 7.93 12.41
C ARG A 286 24.91 9.03 13.46
N ASP A 287 25.69 10.06 13.15
CA ASP A 287 26.10 11.12 14.09
C ASP A 287 25.81 12.55 13.60
N ASP A 288 25.16 12.70 12.45
CA ASP A 288 24.91 14.03 11.88
C ASP A 288 23.77 14.76 12.57
N ARG A 289 23.90 16.09 12.62
CA ARG A 289 22.87 16.99 13.14
C ARG A 289 22.21 17.71 11.98
N HIS A 290 20.90 17.55 11.87
CA HIS A 290 20.15 18.18 10.79
C HIS A 290 19.71 19.60 11.12
N ALA A 291 19.85 20.50 10.15
CA ALA A 291 19.32 21.84 10.17
C ALA A 291 18.27 22.00 9.04
N TYR A 292 17.16 22.66 9.37
CA TYR A 292 16.02 22.82 8.47
C TYR A 292 15.77 24.30 8.20
N ARG A 293 15.51 24.66 6.94
CA ARG A 293 15.22 26.04 6.54
C ARG A 293 14.14 26.10 5.46
N LEU A 294 13.12 26.91 5.69
CA LEU A 294 12.13 27.22 4.67
C LEU A 294 12.76 28.10 3.59
N HIS A 295 12.93 27.54 2.39
CA HIS A 295 13.54 28.25 1.26
C HIS A 295 12.49 28.93 0.38
N GLN A 296 11.38 28.24 0.12
CA GLN A 296 10.24 28.77 -0.61
C GLN A 296 8.94 28.49 0.16
N ALA A 297 8.19 29.55 0.43
CA ALA A 297 6.87 29.45 1.06
C ALA A 297 5.80 29.03 0.03
N PRO A 298 4.68 28.44 0.49
CA PRO A 298 3.49 28.20 -0.33
C PRO A 298 2.91 29.50 -0.89
N THR A 299 2.22 29.40 -2.03
CA THR A 299 1.60 30.56 -2.69
C THR A 299 0.24 30.90 -2.09
N HIS A 300 -0.44 29.91 -1.51
CA HIS A 300 -1.82 29.95 -1.00
C HIS A 300 -1.91 29.57 0.47
N GLY A 301 -1.08 30.22 1.29
CA GLY A 301 -1.10 30.08 2.73
C GLY A 301 0.17 30.60 3.38
N LEU A 302 0.34 30.26 4.65
CA LEU A 302 1.53 30.59 5.44
C LEU A 302 2.15 29.32 6.01
N ALA A 303 3.43 29.11 5.72
CA ALA A 303 4.23 28.02 6.27
C ALA A 303 5.16 28.53 7.39
N ARG A 304 5.29 27.73 8.46
CA ARG A 304 6.26 27.91 9.54
C ARG A 304 7.00 26.62 9.75
N LEU A 305 8.32 26.69 9.88
CA LEU A 305 9.18 25.53 10.08
C LEU A 305 9.88 25.65 11.44
N SER A 306 9.79 24.60 12.26
CA SER A 306 10.53 24.53 13.54
C SER A 306 11.98 24.11 13.32
N GLN A 307 12.81 24.29 14.34
CA GLN A 307 14.20 23.81 14.32
C GLN A 307 14.30 22.28 14.30
N GLU A 308 13.27 21.57 14.77
CA GLU A 308 13.19 20.11 14.69
C GLU A 308 12.52 19.62 13.39
N GLY A 309 12.36 20.46 12.38
CA GLY A 309 11.82 20.05 11.08
C GLY A 309 10.30 19.90 11.03
N ARG A 310 9.55 20.38 12.03
CA ARG A 310 8.09 20.39 11.98
C ARG A 310 7.59 21.55 11.12
N LEU A 311 6.97 21.23 9.98
CA LEU A 311 6.35 22.20 9.08
C LEU A 311 4.87 22.36 9.43
N THR A 312 4.46 23.56 9.81
CA THR A 312 3.06 23.94 10.06
C THR A 312 2.58 24.85 8.94
N LEU A 313 1.46 24.49 8.32
CA LEU A 313 0.82 25.23 7.23
C LEU A 313 -0.54 25.74 7.68
N THR A 314 -0.83 27.01 7.42
CA THR A 314 -2.19 27.57 7.46
C THR A 314 -2.60 27.96 6.04
N THR A 315 -3.66 27.34 5.50
CA THR A 315 -4.09 27.55 4.11
C THR A 315 -4.94 28.80 3.95
N ASP A 316 -5.00 29.34 2.73
CA ASP A 316 -5.94 30.42 2.41
C ASP A 316 -7.39 29.92 2.45
N ALA A 317 -8.28 30.70 3.07
CA ALA A 317 -9.69 30.34 3.26
C ALA A 317 -10.51 30.24 1.95
N THR A 318 -9.96 30.69 0.82
CA THR A 318 -10.68 30.77 -0.46
C THR A 318 -10.06 29.93 -1.57
N PHE A 319 -8.92 29.28 -1.31
CA PHE A 319 -8.21 28.51 -2.33
C PHE A 319 -8.51 27.02 -2.20
N VAL A 320 -8.70 26.37 -3.34
CA VAL A 320 -8.84 24.91 -3.48
C VAL A 320 -7.97 24.52 -4.66
N GLY A 321 -7.13 23.52 -4.48
CA GLY A 321 -6.13 23.11 -5.47
C GLY A 321 -4.83 22.64 -4.83
N GLU A 322 -3.79 22.55 -5.65
CA GLU A 322 -2.46 22.15 -5.20
C GLU A 322 -1.58 23.37 -4.92
N ASP A 323 -0.69 23.22 -3.95
CA ASP A 323 0.36 24.18 -3.61
C ASP A 323 1.62 23.43 -3.17
N SER A 324 2.71 24.15 -2.92
CA SER A 324 3.96 23.52 -2.47
C SER A 324 4.85 24.46 -1.67
N ALA A 325 5.66 23.90 -0.79
CA ALA A 325 6.73 24.61 -0.11
C ALA A 325 8.07 23.91 -0.36
N VAL A 326 9.17 24.66 -0.42
CA VAL A 326 10.51 24.08 -0.54
C VAL A 326 11.27 24.29 0.77
N VAL A 327 11.73 23.19 1.36
CA VAL A 327 12.55 23.15 2.57
C VAL A 327 13.94 22.65 2.22
N LEU A 328 14.97 23.34 2.71
CA LEU A 328 16.35 22.89 2.63
C LEU A 328 16.73 22.19 3.93
N VAL A 329 17.33 21.01 3.80
CA VAL A 329 17.79 20.18 4.92
C VAL A 329 19.28 19.95 4.76
N SER A 330 20.04 20.21 5.82
CA SER A 330 21.50 20.08 5.81
C SER A 330 21.96 19.23 6.99
N ASP A 331 22.96 18.38 6.76
CA ASP A 331 23.71 17.58 7.74
C ASP A 331 24.97 18.33 8.25
N GLY A 332 25.27 19.51 7.69
CA GLY A 332 26.48 20.30 7.94
C GLY A 332 27.59 20.12 6.90
N ALA A 333 27.54 19.08 6.07
CA ALA A 333 28.48 18.80 4.98
C ALA A 333 27.83 18.98 3.58
N ALA A 334 26.55 18.66 3.46
CA ALA A 334 25.69 18.80 2.30
C ALA A 334 24.36 19.51 2.66
N GLU A 335 23.67 20.04 1.64
CA GLU A 335 22.32 20.62 1.78
C GLU A 335 21.47 20.12 0.60
N VAL A 336 20.29 19.59 0.91
CA VAL A 336 19.35 18.99 -0.07
C VAL A 336 17.99 19.69 0.03
N ALA A 337 17.34 19.88 -1.11
CA ALA A 337 16.02 20.49 -1.20
C ALA A 337 14.90 19.45 -1.24
N LEU A 338 13.93 19.59 -0.34
CA LEU A 338 12.67 18.85 -0.33
C LEU A 338 11.54 19.77 -0.78
N THR A 339 10.79 19.35 -1.80
CA THR A 339 9.51 19.96 -2.16
C THR A 339 8.37 19.25 -1.44
N VAL A 340 7.72 19.93 -0.50
CA VAL A 340 6.55 19.42 0.21
C VAL A 340 5.29 19.76 -0.58
N ARG A 341 4.55 18.72 -1.01
CA ARG A 341 3.28 18.87 -1.72
C ARG A 341 2.12 19.12 -0.76
N ILE A 342 1.28 20.07 -1.12
CA ILE A 342 0.12 20.51 -0.35
C ILE A 342 -1.13 20.35 -1.23
N VAL A 343 -2.16 19.70 -0.72
CA VAL A 343 -3.45 19.53 -1.41
C VAL A 343 -4.55 20.15 -0.56
N ILE A 344 -5.22 21.15 -1.13
CA ILE A 344 -6.27 21.89 -0.45
C ILE A 344 -7.60 21.48 -1.07
N VAL A 345 -8.40 20.75 -0.30
CA VAL A 345 -9.67 20.17 -0.75
C VAL A 345 -10.85 20.84 -0.04
N ALA A 346 -11.88 21.19 -0.80
CA ALA A 346 -13.12 21.66 -0.19
C ALA A 346 -13.72 20.54 0.68
N PRO A 347 -14.25 20.85 1.87
CA PRO A 347 -14.99 19.86 2.64
C PRO A 347 -16.20 19.39 1.83
N ASP A 348 -16.52 18.11 1.94
CA ASP A 348 -17.70 17.55 1.30
C ASP A 348 -18.94 18.37 1.69
N PRO A 349 -19.84 18.67 0.73
CA PRO A 349 -21.09 19.32 1.07
C PRO A 349 -21.80 18.44 2.11
N PRO A 350 -22.43 19.04 3.13
CA PRO A 350 -23.16 18.27 4.13
C PRO A 350 -24.16 17.38 3.40
N ILE A 351 -24.13 16.07 3.69
CA ILE A 351 -25.11 15.13 3.17
C ILE A 351 -26.47 15.60 3.71
N VAL A 352 -27.23 16.30 2.87
CA VAL A 352 -28.61 16.63 3.18
C VAL A 352 -29.39 15.33 2.99
N PRO A 353 -29.90 14.69 4.07
CA PRO A 353 -30.73 13.51 3.89
C PRO A 353 -31.90 13.92 2.98
N ALA A 354 -32.08 13.18 1.89
CA ALA A 354 -33.16 13.44 0.95
C ALA A 354 -34.47 13.56 1.75
N PRO A 355 -35.29 14.60 1.51
CA PRO A 355 -36.59 14.66 2.14
C PRO A 355 -37.28 13.34 1.83
N TYR A 356 -37.71 12.63 2.87
CA TYR A 356 -38.53 11.44 2.73
C TYR A 356 -39.71 11.81 1.82
N SER A 357 -39.65 11.41 0.55
CA SER A 357 -40.78 11.47 -0.38
C SER A 357 -41.79 10.41 0.05
N GLY A 358 -42.45 10.67 1.18
CA GLY A 358 -43.61 9.93 1.63
C GLY A 358 -44.82 10.33 0.79
N CYS A 359 -44.97 9.72 -0.39
CA CYS A 359 -46.28 9.57 -1.01
C CYS A 359 -46.76 8.14 -0.81
N GLY A 360 -47.76 7.99 0.06
CA GLY A 360 -48.44 6.73 0.32
C GLY A 360 -49.56 6.91 1.33
N ALA A 361 -50.44 7.89 1.11
CA ALA A 361 -51.73 7.89 1.78
C ALA A 361 -52.50 6.60 1.36
N PRO A 362 -53.12 5.87 2.31
CA PRO A 362 -53.87 4.67 2.00
C PRO A 362 -55.11 5.00 1.15
N PRO A 363 -55.54 4.11 0.24
CA PRO A 363 -56.75 4.33 -0.55
C PRO A 363 -57.97 4.21 0.38
N GLY A 364 -58.66 5.31 0.65
CA GLY A 364 -59.91 5.25 1.39
C GLY A 364 -60.38 6.55 2.03
N ALA A 365 -60.72 7.56 1.23
CA ALA A 365 -61.62 8.63 1.67
C ALA A 365 -62.54 9.02 0.50
N ALA A 366 -63.66 8.32 0.41
CA ALA A 366 -64.75 8.65 -0.50
C ALA A 366 -65.34 10.02 -0.13
N ALA A 367 -65.54 10.85 -1.15
CA ALA A 367 -66.26 12.11 -1.06
C ALA A 367 -67.71 11.86 -0.58
N LEU A 368 -68.08 12.47 0.54
CA LEU A 368 -69.45 12.51 1.04
C LEU A 368 -70.22 13.65 0.37
N ILE A 369 -71.09 13.28 -0.58
CA ILE A 369 -72.21 14.08 -1.08
C ILE A 369 -73.37 13.91 -0.07
N PRO A 370 -74.08 14.97 0.36
CA PRO A 370 -75.14 14.85 1.36
C PRO A 370 -76.46 14.40 0.73
N LEU A 371 -77.08 13.34 1.28
CA LEU A 371 -78.51 13.03 1.10
C LEU A 371 -79.12 12.55 2.42
N PRO A 372 -80.45 12.71 2.60
CA PRO A 372 -81.04 13.12 3.86
C PRO A 372 -81.36 11.98 4.83
N ALA A 373 -81.60 12.38 6.07
CA ALA A 373 -81.93 11.58 7.23
C ALA A 373 -83.12 10.63 7.03
N LEU A 374 -82.98 9.39 7.50
CA LEU A 374 -84.09 8.57 8.00
C LEU A 374 -83.66 7.73 9.20
N LEU A 375 -84.58 7.62 10.15
CA LEU A 375 -84.42 7.30 11.56
C LEU A 375 -83.98 5.85 11.88
N ARG A 376 -83.10 5.77 12.89
CA ARG A 376 -83.11 4.91 14.10
C ARG A 376 -83.70 3.49 13.99
N LEU A 377 -82.95 2.51 14.50
CA LEU A 377 -83.19 1.94 15.85
C LEU A 377 -82.12 0.91 16.29
N ARG A 378 -81.47 1.25 17.42
CA ARG A 378 -81.06 0.43 18.58
C ARG A 378 -80.73 -1.07 18.36
N ARG A 379 -79.58 -1.50 18.89
CA ARG A 379 -79.49 -2.14 20.23
C ARG A 379 -78.06 -2.25 20.74
N ARG A 380 -77.99 -2.34 22.06
CA ARG A 380 -76.86 -2.13 23.00
C ARG A 380 -75.90 -3.34 23.10
N PRO A 381 -74.73 -3.14 23.74
CA PRO A 381 -73.56 -4.02 23.72
C PRO A 381 -73.53 -5.01 24.88
N LYS A 382 -72.60 -5.98 24.86
CA LYS A 382 -71.63 -6.29 25.95
C LYS A 382 -70.77 -7.55 25.63
N PRO A 383 -69.68 -7.82 26.40
CA PRO A 383 -68.35 -8.03 25.83
C PRO A 383 -67.63 -9.32 26.31
N HIS A 384 -66.34 -9.41 25.94
CA HIS A 384 -65.22 -10.03 26.66
C HIS A 384 -65.28 -11.51 27.08
N HIS A 385 -64.26 -12.28 26.65
CA HIS A 385 -63.14 -12.68 27.53
C HIS A 385 -61.99 -13.30 26.72
N ARG A 386 -60.74 -12.86 26.95
CA ARG A 386 -59.62 -13.55 27.66
C ARG A 386 -59.25 -14.91 27.04
N ARG A 387 -58.07 -15.06 26.41
CA ARG A 387 -56.66 -15.15 26.88
C ARG A 387 -56.20 -16.59 27.14
N SER A 388 -54.97 -16.84 26.69
CA SER A 388 -54.03 -17.95 26.96
C SER A 388 -54.34 -19.27 26.23
N ARG A 389 -53.36 -19.97 25.65
CA ARG A 389 -51.90 -19.94 25.84
C ARG A 389 -51.15 -19.88 24.51
#